data_AF-A0A1G2G3T5-F1
#
_entry.id   AF-A0A1G2G3T5-F1
#
_cell.length_a   1.000
_cell.length_b   1.000
_cell.length_c   1.000
_cell.angle_alpha   90.00
_cell.angle_beta   90.00
_cell.angle_gamma   90.00
#
_symmetry.space_group_name_H-M   'P 1'
#
loop_
_entity.id
_entity.type
_entity.pdbx_description
1 polymer ?
#
loop_
_entity_poly.entity_id
_entity_poly.type
_entity_poly.pdbx_seq_one_letter_code
_entity_poly.pdbx_strand_id
1 'polypeptide(L)'
;MAMLPGTIKSMESSRSRILAISIFFVLLTLFALTGVRLVYTHWQNKKSVSNALEKTAKGTVVLPVPIENPRVGSAFLHYFFRGKIKEIQNIANGSQIILEDANSALPPFVIIPTTRISLIAPPYNASTVSPIPLSKLQPGIEVELSMEYDLRSTTWRVQDVFIPTDRNPELTH
;
A
#
# COMPACT_ATOMS: atom_id res chain seq x y z
N MET A 1 12.69 -85.22 -15.67
CA MET A 1 12.90 -84.14 -16.68
C MET A 1 13.04 -82.84 -15.90
N ALA A 2 14.26 -82.36 -15.73
CA ALA A 2 14.59 -81.24 -14.84
C ALA A 2 14.31 -79.90 -15.55
N MET A 3 13.54 -79.01 -14.91
CA MET A 3 13.25 -77.66 -15.42
C MET A 3 14.49 -76.76 -15.28
N LEU A 4 14.78 -75.99 -16.33
CA LEU A 4 15.95 -75.12 -16.44
C LEU A 4 15.82 -73.86 -15.53
N PRO A 5 16.91 -73.42 -14.88
CA PRO A 5 16.93 -72.35 -13.87
C PRO A 5 16.77 -70.90 -14.42
N GLY A 6 16.40 -70.72 -15.68
CA GLY A 6 16.32 -69.40 -16.34
C GLY A 6 15.00 -68.64 -16.13
N THR A 7 13.89 -69.32 -15.84
CA THR A 7 12.54 -68.73 -15.84
C THR A 7 12.18 -68.02 -14.52
N ILE A 8 12.85 -68.35 -13.41
CA ILE A 8 12.49 -67.84 -12.08
C ILE A 8 13.00 -66.38 -11.88
N LYS A 9 14.20 -66.05 -12.38
CA LYS A 9 14.75 -64.67 -12.29
C LYS A 9 13.96 -63.63 -13.09
N SER A 10 13.32 -64.04 -14.20
CA SER A 10 12.52 -63.15 -15.05
C SER A 10 11.20 -62.73 -14.37
N MET A 11 10.54 -63.66 -13.67
CA MET A 11 9.29 -63.38 -12.94
C MET A 11 9.49 -62.48 -11.71
N GLU A 12 10.63 -62.57 -11.04
CA GLU A 12 10.95 -61.75 -9.86
C GLU A 12 11.27 -60.29 -10.23
N SER A 13 11.91 -60.08 -11.38
CA SER A 13 12.19 -58.74 -11.93
C SER A 13 10.92 -58.01 -12.40
N SER A 14 9.94 -58.73 -12.94
CA SER A 14 8.67 -58.14 -13.38
C SER A 14 7.81 -57.69 -12.19
N ARG A 15 7.73 -58.51 -11.13
CA ARG A 15 6.95 -58.17 -9.92
C ARG A 15 7.52 -56.96 -9.17
N SER A 16 8.84 -56.86 -9.05
CA SER A 16 9.50 -55.71 -8.41
C SER A 16 9.30 -54.40 -9.19
N ARG A 17 9.28 -54.45 -10.53
CA ARG A 17 8.97 -53.29 -11.38
C ARG A 17 7.51 -52.84 -11.23
N ILE A 18 6.55 -53.78 -11.20
CA ILE A 18 5.13 -53.46 -11.00
C ILE A 18 4.88 -52.83 -9.62
N LEU A 19 5.58 -53.34 -8.59
CA LEU A 19 5.50 -52.79 -7.23
C LEU A 19 6.09 -51.39 -7.15
N ALA A 20 7.25 -51.14 -7.78
CA ALA A 20 7.86 -49.82 -7.83
C ALA A 20 6.99 -48.80 -8.58
N ILE A 21 6.38 -49.19 -9.70
CA ILE A 21 5.46 -48.33 -10.46
C ILE A 21 4.22 -48.00 -9.62
N SER A 22 3.65 -49.00 -8.94
CA SER A 22 2.48 -48.79 -8.07
C SER A 22 2.80 -47.81 -6.92
N ILE A 23 3.95 -47.96 -6.27
CA ILE A 23 4.41 -47.04 -5.21
C ILE A 23 4.61 -45.63 -5.77
N PHE A 24 5.19 -45.49 -6.95
CA PHE A 24 5.38 -44.20 -7.59
C PHE A 24 4.05 -43.48 -7.87
N PHE A 25 3.03 -44.19 -8.36
CA PHE A 25 1.69 -43.62 -8.58
C PHE A 25 1.00 -43.22 -7.27
N VAL A 26 1.18 -44.00 -6.19
CA VAL A 26 0.65 -43.66 -4.87
C VAL A 26 1.34 -42.40 -4.30
N LEU A 27 2.65 -42.27 -4.46
CA LEU A 27 3.38 -41.08 -4.03
C LEU A 27 2.99 -39.84 -4.85
N LEU A 28 2.80 -39.99 -6.17
CA LEU A 28 2.41 -38.89 -7.06
C LEU A 28 1.01 -38.35 -6.69
N THR A 29 0.06 -39.24 -6.40
CA THR A 29 -1.30 -38.86 -5.99
C THR A 29 -1.32 -38.20 -4.60
N LEU A 30 -0.53 -38.69 -3.65
CA LEU A 30 -0.35 -38.03 -2.35
C LEU A 30 0.25 -36.63 -2.48
N PHE A 31 1.25 -36.45 -3.36
CA PHE A 31 1.88 -35.15 -3.60
C PHE A 31 0.93 -34.15 -4.30
N ALA A 32 0.10 -34.63 -5.23
CA ALA A 32 -0.92 -33.80 -5.86
C ALA A 32 -1.98 -33.34 -4.85
N LEU A 33 -2.43 -34.23 -3.95
CA LEU A 33 -3.42 -33.90 -2.91
C LEU A 33 -2.90 -32.87 -1.91
N THR A 34 -1.63 -32.97 -1.48
CA THR A 34 -1.03 -31.98 -0.56
C THR A 34 -0.79 -30.64 -1.23
N GLY A 35 -0.34 -30.63 -2.50
CA GLY A 35 -0.16 -29.41 -3.28
C GLY A 35 -1.48 -28.64 -3.49
N VAL A 36 -2.56 -29.34 -3.87
CA VAL A 36 -3.89 -28.73 -4.05
C VAL A 36 -4.41 -28.14 -2.74
N ARG A 37 -4.21 -28.83 -1.61
CA ARG A 37 -4.65 -28.34 -0.29
C ARG A 37 -3.90 -27.06 0.11
N LEU A 38 -2.60 -26.97 -0.14
CA LEU A 38 -1.77 -25.79 0.14
C LEU A 38 -2.18 -24.58 -0.72
N VAL A 39 -2.44 -24.79 -2.00
CA VAL A 39 -2.92 -23.71 -2.89
C VAL A 39 -4.31 -23.23 -2.48
N TYR A 40 -5.20 -24.15 -2.12
CA TYR A 40 -6.56 -23.81 -1.68
C TYR A 40 -6.57 -23.02 -0.36
N THR A 41 -5.78 -23.42 0.64
CA THR A 41 -5.68 -22.67 1.91
C THR A 41 -5.05 -21.29 1.72
N HIS A 42 -4.04 -21.18 0.86
CA HIS A 42 -3.44 -19.88 0.53
C HIS A 42 -4.42 -18.95 -0.20
N TRP A 43 -5.25 -19.49 -1.09
CA TRP A 43 -6.27 -18.71 -1.79
C TRP A 43 -7.42 -18.26 -0.88
N GLN A 44 -7.88 -19.13 0.03
CA GLN A 44 -8.90 -18.77 1.03
C GLN A 44 -8.40 -17.70 2.02
N ASN A 45 -7.13 -17.76 2.45
CA ASN A 45 -6.55 -16.72 3.30
C ASN A 45 -6.51 -15.35 2.61
N LYS A 46 -6.23 -15.27 1.30
CA LYS A 46 -6.31 -13.99 0.56
C LYS A 46 -7.72 -13.41 0.51
N LYS A 47 -8.75 -14.25 0.34
CA LYS A 47 -10.17 -13.83 0.40
C LYS A 47 -10.61 -13.39 1.80
N SER A 48 -10.13 -14.06 2.84
CA SER A 48 -10.42 -13.68 4.24
C SER A 48 -9.85 -12.30 4.57
N VAL A 49 -8.67 -11.96 4.06
CA VAL A 49 -8.04 -10.66 4.28
C VAL A 49 -8.75 -9.56 3.47
N SER A 50 -9.20 -9.83 2.23
CA SER A 50 -9.99 -8.84 1.46
C SER A 50 -11.34 -8.55 2.12
N ASN A 51 -12.00 -9.57 2.67
CA ASN A 51 -13.30 -9.41 3.33
C ASN A 51 -13.19 -8.76 4.72
N ALA A 52 -12.04 -8.87 5.39
CA ALA A 52 -11.77 -8.16 6.64
C ALA A 52 -11.52 -6.66 6.42
N LEU A 53 -10.89 -6.28 5.30
CA LEU A 53 -10.73 -4.89 4.88
C LEU A 53 -12.07 -4.23 4.50
N GLU A 54 -12.98 -4.97 3.86
CA GLU A 54 -14.29 -4.44 3.44
C GLU A 54 -15.28 -4.24 4.62
N LYS A 55 -14.99 -4.84 5.79
CA LYS A 55 -15.86 -4.77 6.97
C LYS A 55 -15.53 -3.62 7.92
N THR A 56 -14.54 -2.80 7.61
CA THR A 56 -14.13 -1.66 8.46
C THR A 56 -14.69 -0.36 7.87
N ALA A 57 -15.60 0.27 8.61
CA ALA A 57 -16.23 1.59 8.40
C ALA A 57 -17.49 1.68 7.51
N LYS A 58 -18.62 1.09 7.95
CA LYS A 58 -19.97 1.62 7.65
C LYS A 58 -20.47 2.50 8.80
N GLY A 59 -19.67 3.45 9.24
CA GLY A 59 -20.12 4.52 10.14
C GLY A 59 -20.50 5.73 9.29
N THR A 60 -21.79 6.04 9.17
CA THR A 60 -22.20 7.33 8.61
C THR A 60 -21.78 8.41 9.59
N VAL A 61 -20.83 9.26 9.20
CA VAL A 61 -20.47 10.45 9.99
C VAL A 61 -21.67 11.40 9.95
N VAL A 62 -22.33 11.58 11.10
CA VAL A 62 -23.42 12.56 11.24
C VAL A 62 -22.81 13.87 11.71
N LEU A 63 -22.87 14.88 10.86
CA LEU A 63 -22.40 16.22 11.20
C LEU A 63 -23.44 16.92 12.10
N PRO A 64 -23.00 17.73 13.09
CA PRO A 64 -23.91 18.45 13.99
C PRO A 64 -24.77 19.49 13.26
N VAL A 65 -24.29 19.99 12.11
CA VAL A 65 -25.05 20.84 11.19
C VAL A 65 -24.90 20.28 9.77
N PRO A 66 -25.99 20.12 9.01
CA PRO A 66 -25.93 19.65 7.61
C PRO A 66 -25.08 20.59 6.74
N ILE A 67 -24.29 20.01 5.82
CA ILE A 67 -23.42 20.77 4.90
C ILE A 67 -24.26 21.64 3.96
N GLU A 68 -25.49 21.24 3.67
CA GLU A 68 -26.45 21.92 2.79
C GLU A 68 -27.08 23.14 3.46
N ASN A 69 -26.90 23.34 4.77
CA ASN A 69 -27.42 24.50 5.46
C ASN A 69 -26.76 25.78 4.90
N PRO A 70 -27.54 26.80 4.46
CA PRO A 70 -26.99 28.00 3.85
C PRO A 70 -26.12 28.85 4.81
N ARG A 71 -26.21 28.60 6.12
CA ARG A 71 -25.35 29.22 7.13
C ARG A 71 -24.00 28.54 7.31
N VAL A 72 -23.82 27.35 6.73
CA VAL A 72 -22.52 26.67 6.67
C VAL A 72 -21.78 27.22 5.45
N GLY A 73 -20.76 28.05 5.71
CA GLY A 73 -19.93 28.62 4.65
C GLY A 73 -19.00 27.58 4.01
N SER A 74 -18.37 26.74 4.83
CA SER A 74 -17.48 25.67 4.38
C SER A 74 -17.39 24.56 5.42
N ALA A 75 -17.05 23.35 4.98
CA ALA A 75 -16.85 22.18 5.83
C ALA A 75 -15.74 21.32 5.23
N PHE A 76 -14.69 21.06 6.00
CA PHE A 76 -13.50 20.35 5.54
C PHE A 76 -13.18 19.18 6.45
N LEU A 77 -12.67 18.10 5.87
CA LEU A 77 -11.93 17.07 6.60
C LEU A 77 -10.44 17.36 6.46
N HIS A 78 -9.74 17.47 7.59
CA HIS A 78 -8.31 17.77 7.62
C HIS A 78 -7.53 16.47 7.85
N TYR A 79 -6.51 16.25 7.02
CA TYR A 79 -5.64 15.10 7.05
C TYR A 79 -4.18 15.54 7.05
N PHE A 80 -3.34 14.81 7.78
CA PHE A 80 -1.90 14.95 7.73
C PHE A 80 -1.29 13.69 7.14
N PHE A 81 -0.61 13.84 6.01
CA PHE A 81 0.14 12.75 5.38
C PHE A 81 1.62 12.98 5.57
N ARG A 82 2.31 12.02 6.17
CA ARG A 82 3.75 12.05 6.31
C ARG A 82 4.38 11.12 5.27
N GLY A 83 5.48 11.55 4.66
CA GLY A 83 6.27 10.67 3.83
C GLY A 83 7.49 11.36 3.25
N LYS A 84 8.26 10.59 2.49
CA LYS A 84 9.46 11.06 1.80
C LYS A 84 9.14 11.34 0.34
N ILE A 85 9.60 12.48 -0.18
CA ILE A 85 9.40 12.86 -1.58
C ILE A 85 10.20 11.88 -2.46
N LYS A 86 9.49 11.18 -3.35
CA LYS A 86 10.09 10.38 -4.41
C LYS A 86 10.37 11.23 -5.65
N GLU A 87 9.39 12.02 -6.03
CA GLU A 87 9.42 12.81 -7.27
C GLU A 87 8.54 14.05 -7.13
N ILE A 88 8.88 15.10 -7.86
CA ILE A 88 8.04 16.29 -8.05
C ILE A 88 7.81 16.45 -9.55
N GLN A 89 6.56 16.28 -9.97
CA GLN A 89 6.17 16.37 -11.38
C GLN A 89 5.55 17.74 -11.65
N ASN A 90 6.00 18.41 -12.72
CA ASN A 90 5.34 19.62 -13.20
C ASN A 90 4.08 19.25 -13.98
N ILE A 91 2.95 19.84 -13.61
CA ILE A 91 1.65 19.63 -14.24
C ILE A 91 1.05 20.98 -14.63
N ALA A 92 -0.01 20.97 -15.45
CA ALA A 92 -0.59 22.21 -16.00
C ALA A 92 -0.98 23.26 -14.93
N ASN A 93 -1.39 22.80 -13.74
CA ASN A 93 -1.92 23.67 -12.69
C ASN A 93 -0.97 23.82 -11.47
N GLY A 94 0.30 23.40 -11.59
CA GLY A 94 1.27 23.49 -10.50
C GLY A 94 2.27 22.34 -10.49
N SER A 95 2.61 21.86 -9.31
CA SER A 95 3.54 20.73 -9.16
C SER A 95 2.93 19.65 -8.27
N GLN A 96 3.03 18.39 -8.69
CA GLN A 96 2.54 17.25 -7.91
C GLN A 96 3.69 16.61 -7.15
N ILE A 97 3.55 16.49 -5.83
CA ILE A 97 4.44 15.66 -5.00
C ILE A 97 4.01 14.20 -5.12
N ILE A 98 4.97 13.32 -5.34
CA ILE A 98 4.81 11.87 -5.24
C ILE A 98 5.65 11.40 -4.07
N LEU A 99 5.05 10.67 -3.12
CA LEU A 99 5.76 10.10 -1.98
C LEU A 99 6.24 8.67 -2.29
N GLU A 100 7.32 8.21 -1.64
CA GLU A 100 7.93 6.88 -1.89
C GLU A 100 6.93 5.72 -1.75
N ASP A 101 6.11 5.74 -0.71
CA ASP A 101 5.11 4.70 -0.40
C ASP A 101 3.68 5.10 -0.80
N ALA A 102 3.52 6.10 -1.66
CA ALA A 102 2.20 6.49 -2.15
C ALA A 102 1.59 5.36 -2.99
N ASN A 103 0.38 4.94 -2.63
CA ASN A 103 -0.42 4.01 -3.42
C ASN A 103 -1.61 4.72 -4.06
N SER A 104 -2.34 4.02 -4.94
CA SER A 104 -3.49 4.58 -5.65
C SER A 104 -4.68 4.94 -4.77
N ALA A 105 -4.66 4.63 -3.48
CA ALA A 105 -5.72 5.02 -2.54
C ALA A 105 -5.52 6.44 -2.00
N LEU A 106 -4.33 7.02 -2.13
CA LEU A 106 -4.07 8.40 -1.72
C LEU A 106 -4.47 9.38 -2.83
N PRO A 107 -5.05 10.55 -2.48
CA PRO A 107 -5.30 11.59 -3.46
C PRO A 107 -3.99 12.17 -4.01
N PRO A 108 -4.00 12.81 -5.18
CA PRO A 108 -2.83 13.49 -5.71
C PRO A 108 -2.46 14.70 -4.84
N PHE A 109 -1.20 14.81 -4.43
CA PHE A 109 -0.67 15.93 -3.66
C PHE A 109 -0.25 17.07 -4.58
N VAL A 110 -1.22 17.82 -5.08
CA VAL A 110 -0.97 18.95 -6.00
C VAL A 110 -0.70 20.23 -5.22
N ILE A 111 0.52 20.77 -5.37
CA ILE A 111 0.92 22.10 -4.93
C ILE A 111 0.48 23.11 -5.97
N ILE A 112 -0.32 24.06 -5.52
CA ILE A 112 -0.76 25.22 -6.30
C ILE A 112 -0.16 26.50 -5.71
N PRO A 113 -0.23 27.66 -6.39
CA PRO A 113 0.37 28.90 -5.89
C PRO A 113 -0.10 29.35 -4.49
N THR A 114 -1.25 28.89 -4.03
CA THR A 114 -1.78 29.19 -2.68
C THR A 114 -1.34 28.20 -1.60
N THR A 115 -0.69 27.09 -1.98
CA THR A 115 -0.16 26.12 -1.02
C THR A 115 1.06 26.72 -0.33
N ARG A 116 1.07 26.74 1.01
CA ARG A 116 2.21 27.25 1.77
C ARG A 116 3.23 26.13 1.95
N ILE A 117 4.50 26.44 1.75
CA ILE A 117 5.60 25.49 1.92
C ILE A 117 6.54 26.09 2.96
N SER A 118 6.81 25.36 4.02
CA SER A 118 7.55 25.90 5.15
C SER A 118 8.45 24.86 5.81
N LEU A 119 9.63 25.28 6.22
CA LEU A 119 10.40 24.60 7.25
C LEU A 119 9.68 24.74 8.60
N ILE A 120 9.75 23.71 9.44
CA ILE A 120 9.24 23.77 10.82
C ILE A 120 10.25 23.12 11.78
N ALA A 121 10.66 23.85 12.80
CA ALA A 121 11.62 23.36 13.79
C ALA A 121 10.96 22.97 15.12
N PRO A 122 11.52 22.04 15.90
CA PRO A 122 11.11 21.81 17.27
C PRO A 122 11.30 23.07 18.13
N PRO A 123 10.35 23.41 19.02
CA PRO A 123 9.05 22.79 19.21
C PRO A 123 8.08 23.16 18.07
N TYR A 124 7.50 22.16 17.38
CA TYR A 124 6.67 22.35 16.19
C TYR A 124 5.43 23.24 16.48
N ASN A 125 5.56 24.54 16.25
CA ASN A 125 4.52 25.52 16.51
C ASN A 125 4.64 26.67 15.51
N ALA A 126 3.67 27.58 15.50
CA ALA A 126 3.64 28.69 14.53
C ALA A 126 4.87 29.60 14.58
N SER A 127 5.58 29.71 15.72
CA SER A 127 6.77 30.55 15.85
C SER A 127 8.03 29.93 15.23
N THR A 128 8.02 28.63 14.96
CA THR A 128 9.14 27.90 14.35
C THR A 128 8.95 27.62 12.85
N VAL A 129 7.87 28.17 12.27
CA VAL A 129 7.56 28.02 10.83
C VAL A 129 8.29 29.09 10.04
N SER A 130 9.07 28.68 9.04
CA SER A 130 9.75 29.57 8.10
C SER A 130 9.37 29.23 6.66
N PRO A 131 8.74 30.14 5.90
CA PRO A 131 8.37 29.88 4.51
C PRO A 131 9.59 29.62 3.63
N ILE A 132 9.47 28.66 2.71
CA ILE A 132 10.49 28.38 1.69
C ILE A 132 9.84 28.23 0.30
N PRO A 133 10.59 28.49 -0.78
CA PRO A 133 10.05 28.31 -2.13
C PRO A 133 9.94 26.83 -2.50
N LEU A 134 9.03 26.52 -3.42
CA LEU A 134 8.87 25.19 -4.02
C LEU A 134 10.17 24.62 -4.59
N SER A 135 11.06 25.47 -5.11
CA SER A 135 12.36 25.07 -5.65
C SER A 135 13.33 24.45 -4.63
N LYS A 136 13.03 24.54 -3.33
CA LYS A 136 13.79 23.88 -2.26
C LYS A 136 13.30 22.46 -2.00
N LEU A 137 12.15 22.07 -2.54
CA LEU A 137 11.69 20.69 -2.48
C LEU A 137 12.45 19.85 -3.50
N GLN A 138 12.94 18.69 -3.06
CA GLN A 138 13.69 17.75 -3.87
C GLN A 138 13.38 16.32 -3.40
N PRO A 139 13.59 15.31 -4.27
CA PRO A 139 13.55 13.91 -3.87
C PRO A 139 14.43 13.66 -2.64
N GLY A 140 13.92 12.88 -1.71
CA GLY A 140 14.61 12.52 -0.47
C GLY A 140 14.17 13.28 0.78
N ILE A 141 13.52 14.43 0.64
CA ILE A 141 13.04 15.23 1.78
C ILE A 141 11.85 14.53 2.46
N GLU A 142 11.88 14.44 3.78
CA GLU A 142 10.72 14.09 4.60
C GLU A 142 9.79 15.29 4.77
N VAL A 143 8.53 15.11 4.41
CA VAL A 143 7.49 16.13 4.49
C VAL A 143 6.28 15.66 5.28
N GLU A 144 5.56 16.63 5.84
CA GLU A 144 4.20 16.48 6.38
C GLU A 144 3.25 17.37 5.57
N LEU A 145 2.35 16.74 4.83
CA LEU A 145 1.38 17.37 3.93
C LEU A 145 0.06 17.55 4.67
N SER A 146 -0.33 18.80 4.90
CA SER A 146 -1.67 19.17 5.37
C SER A 146 -2.61 19.20 4.18
N MET A 147 -3.56 18.26 4.15
CA MET A 147 -4.58 18.17 3.12
C MET A 147 -5.96 18.42 3.69
N GLU A 148 -6.78 19.09 2.89
CA GLU A 148 -8.18 19.35 3.20
C GLU A 148 -9.05 18.76 2.09
N TYR A 149 -10.07 18.00 2.51
CA TYR A 149 -11.14 17.56 1.64
C TYR A 149 -12.37 18.41 1.88
N ASP A 150 -12.75 19.22 0.90
CA ASP A 150 -13.97 20.03 0.93
C ASP A 150 -15.19 19.11 0.77
N LEU A 151 -16.01 19.05 1.80
CA LEU A 151 -17.18 18.18 1.84
C LEU A 151 -18.29 18.62 0.89
N ARG A 152 -18.32 19.89 0.48
CA ARG A 152 -19.33 20.43 -0.43
C ARG A 152 -18.93 20.26 -1.88
N SER A 153 -17.70 20.65 -2.24
CA SER A 153 -17.22 20.52 -3.63
C SER A 153 -16.62 19.15 -3.94
N THR A 154 -16.41 18.30 -2.93
CA THR A 154 -15.77 16.98 -3.05
C THR A 154 -14.37 17.04 -3.65
N THR A 155 -13.64 18.13 -3.37
CA THR A 155 -12.30 18.37 -3.90
C THR A 155 -11.24 18.29 -2.81
N TRP A 156 -10.10 17.71 -3.15
CA TRP A 156 -8.89 17.73 -2.33
C TRP A 156 -8.08 19.00 -2.61
N ARG A 157 -7.47 19.56 -1.57
CA ARG A 157 -6.45 20.59 -1.69
C ARG A 157 -5.30 20.35 -0.71
N VAL A 158 -4.08 20.63 -1.14
CA VAL A 158 -2.93 20.72 -0.24
C VAL A 158 -2.86 22.14 0.30
N GLN A 159 -3.06 22.27 1.61
CA GLN A 159 -3.07 23.57 2.28
C GLN A 159 -1.65 24.00 2.68
N ASP A 160 -0.92 23.07 3.31
CA ASP A 160 0.44 23.29 3.78
C ASP A 160 1.34 22.09 3.49
N VAL A 161 2.60 22.38 3.17
CA VAL A 161 3.70 21.42 3.12
C VAL A 161 4.70 21.81 4.20
N PHE A 162 4.75 21.03 5.27
CA PHE A 162 5.71 21.22 6.35
C PHE A 162 6.93 20.33 6.13
N ILE A 163 8.12 20.88 6.38
CA ILE A 163 9.39 20.19 6.25
C ILE A 163 10.07 20.25 7.62
N PRO A 164 10.00 19.17 8.42
CA PRO A 164 10.58 19.14 9.75
C PRO A 164 12.11 19.24 9.68
N THR A 165 12.71 20.24 10.34
CA THR A 165 14.17 20.49 10.25
C THR A 165 15.00 19.41 10.92
N ASP A 166 14.48 18.75 11.95
CA ASP A 166 15.13 17.64 12.65
C ASP A 166 15.25 16.37 11.80
N ARG A 167 14.44 16.26 10.75
CA ARG A 167 14.45 15.14 9.79
C ARG A 167 15.12 15.50 8.45
N ASN A 168 15.39 16.78 8.23
CA ASN A 168 16.00 17.33 7.02
C ASN A 168 17.09 18.36 7.38
N PRO A 169 18.14 17.96 8.14
CA PRO A 169 19.15 18.89 8.67
C PRO A 169 19.96 19.61 7.58
N GLU A 170 20.03 19.05 6.38
CA GLU A 170 20.70 19.64 5.22
C GLU A 170 20.04 20.91 4.68
N LEU A 171 18.79 21.19 5.06
CA LEU A 171 18.02 22.35 4.61
C LEU A 171 18.14 23.57 5.55
N THR A 172 18.83 23.40 6.68
CA THR A 172 19.00 24.44 7.72
C THR A 172 20.28 25.29 7.56
N HIS A 173 21.05 25.09 6.48
CA HIS A 173 22.33 25.77 6.22
C HIS A 173 22.31 26.70 5.01
#